data_AF-A0A9E0RAB8-F1
#
_entry.id   AF-A0A9E0RAB8-F1
#
_cell.length_a   1.000
_cell.length_b   1.000
_cell.length_c   1.000
_cell.angle_alpha   90.00
_cell.angle_beta   90.00
_cell.angle_gamma   90.00
#
_symmetry.space_group_name_H-M   'P 1'
#
loop_
_entity.id
_entity.type
_entity.pdbx_description
1 polymer ?
#
loop_
_entity_poly.entity_id
_entity_poly.type
_entity_poly.pdbx_seq_one_letter_code
_entity_poly.pdbx_strand_id
1 'polypeptide(L)' 'MMLILIAVGLVLWTVVSMLCISYFNDHGAGWEEWEAFPMWLKIPILVVAPVFFISWWVR' A
#
# COMPACT_ATOMS: atom_id res chain seq x y z
N MET A 1 -21.30 -15.87 2.18
CA MET A 1 -20.35 -15.53 3.26
C MET A 1 -18.92 -15.35 2.75
N MET A 2 -18.33 -16.35 2.08
CA MET A 2 -16.96 -16.26 1.54
C MET A 2 -16.73 -15.10 0.56
N LEU A 3 -17.64 -14.87 -0.40
CA LEU A 3 -17.54 -13.75 -1.35
C LEU A 3 -17.55 -12.38 -0.69
N ILE A 4 -18.33 -12.22 0.39
CA ILE A 4 -18.43 -10.97 1.14
C ILE A 4 -17.11 -10.70 1.87
N LEU A 5 -16.52 -11.73 2.48
CA LEU A 5 -15.22 -11.61 3.15
C LEU A 5 -14.10 -11.24 2.18
N ILE A 6 -14.10 -11.82 0.98
CA ILE A 6 -13.13 -11.47 -0.08
C ILE A 6 -13.31 -10.01 -0.51
N ALA A 7 -14.55 -9.59 -0.76
CA ALA A 7 -14.84 -8.21 -1.15
C ALA A 7 -14.39 -7.21 -0.09
N VAL A 8 -14.68 -7.48 1.20
CA VAL A 8 -14.22 -6.66 2.32
C VAL A 8 -12.70 -6.62 2.39
N GLY A 9 -12.03 -7.76 2.22
CA GLY A 9 -10.56 -7.83 2.20
C GLY A 9 -9.95 -6.97 1.10
N LEU A 10 -10.50 -7.00 -0.11
CA LEU A 10 -10.04 -6.17 -1.24
C LEU A 10 -10.27 -4.68 -1.01
N VAL A 11 -11.40 -4.31 -0.40
CA VAL A 11 -11.69 -2.91 -0.05
C VAL A 11 -10.68 -2.41 0.99
N LEU A 12 -10.48 -3.16 2.08
CA LEU A 12 -9.51 -2.82 3.12
C LEU A 12 -8.09 -2.72 2.54
N TRP A 13 -7.72 -3.64 1.66
CA TRP A 13 -6.43 -3.62 0.97
C TRP A 13 -6.22 -2.32 0.17
N THR A 14 -7.23 -1.94 -0.60
CA THR A 14 -7.20 -0.76 -1.46
C THR A 14 -7.07 0.52 -0.63
N VAL A 15 -7.86 0.64 0.44
CA VAL A 15 -7.84 1.82 1.33
C VAL A 15 -6.47 1.98 1.99
N VAL A 16 -5.90 0.89 2.52
CA VAL A 16 -4.58 0.91 3.16
C VAL A 16 -3.49 1.27 2.15
N SER A 17 -3.56 0.73 0.94
CA SER A 17 -2.61 1.06 -0.13
C SER A 17 -2.64 2.55 -0.47
N MET A 18 -3.84 3.15 -0.56
CA MET A 18 -4.00 4.58 -0.80
C MET A 18 -3.43 5.43 0.35
N LEU A 19 -3.66 5.04 1.61
CA LEU A 19 -3.09 5.72 2.78
C LEU A 19 -1.56 5.65 2.79
N CYS A 20 -1.00 4.48 2.47
CA CYS A 20 0.44 4.29 2.37
C CYS A 20 1.05 5.18 1.28
N ILE A 21 0.42 5.26 0.11
CA ILE A 21 0.87 6.12 -1.00
C ILE A 21 0.77 7.61 -0.62
N SER A 22 -0.34 8.03 0.00
CA SER A 22 -0.52 9.41 0.46
C SER A 22 0.58 9.80 1.46
N TYR A 23 0.90 8.92 2.42
CA TYR A 23 1.96 9.16 3.40
C TYR A 23 3.33 9.36 2.73
N PHE A 24 3.69 8.51 1.76
CA PHE A 24 4.91 8.66 0.99
C PHE A 24 4.93 9.95 0.15
N ASN A 25 3.78 10.35 -0.38
CA ASN A 25 3.63 11.57 -1.17
C ASN A 25 3.80 12.83 -0.30
N ASP A 26 3.26 12.83 0.92
CA ASP A 26 3.31 13.98 1.82
C ASP A 26 4.70 14.20 2.45
N HIS A 27 5.52 13.15 2.57
CA HIS A 27 6.86 13.23 3.18
C HIS A 27 8.00 13.48 2.17
N GLY A 28 7.67 13.91 0.95
CA GLY A 28 8.58 14.66 0.06
C GLY A 28 9.69 13.89 -0.66
N ALA A 29 9.97 12.64 -0.31
CA ALA A 29 10.96 11.80 -1.01
C ALA A 29 10.32 10.79 -2.00
N GLY A 30 8.99 10.69 -2.05
CA GLY A 30 8.34 9.43 -2.37
C GLY A 30 7.96 9.17 -3.84
N TRP A 31 7.81 10.18 -4.70
CA TRP A 31 7.23 9.93 -6.04
C TRP A 31 8.24 9.84 -7.18
N GLU A 32 9.20 10.75 -7.26
CA GLU A 32 10.25 10.68 -8.29
C GLU A 32 11.16 9.45 -8.08
N GLU A 33 11.51 9.14 -6.84
CA GLU A 33 12.26 7.93 -6.48
C GLU A 33 11.43 6.66 -6.76
N TRP A 34 10.14 6.69 -6.44
CA TRP A 34 9.23 5.60 -6.77
C TRP A 34 9.06 5.39 -8.27
N GLU A 35 9.00 6.46 -9.07
CA GLU A 35 8.96 6.38 -10.52
C GLU A 35 10.24 5.75 -11.08
N ALA A 36 11.39 6.11 -10.53
CA ALA A 36 12.70 5.56 -10.87
C ALA A 36 12.88 4.09 -10.45
N PHE A 37 12.08 3.57 -9.52
CA PHE A 37 12.15 2.16 -9.11
C PHE A 37 11.76 1.21 -10.26
N PRO A 38 12.40 0.03 -10.39
CA PRO A 38 12.00 -0.97 -11.37
C PRO A 38 10.56 -1.47 -11.15
N MET A 39 9.75 -1.54 -12.21
CA MET A 39 8.34 -1.95 -12.13
C MET A 39 8.14 -3.33 -11.46
N TRP A 40 9.06 -4.27 -11.69
CA TRP A 40 9.06 -5.61 -11.09
C TRP A 40 9.25 -5.59 -9.56
N LEU A 41 9.85 -4.53 -9.02
CA LEU A 41 9.98 -4.32 -7.57
C LEU A 41 8.82 -3.52 -6.99
N LYS A 42 8.16 -2.67 -7.80
CA LYS A 42 6.96 -1.92 -7.37
C LYS A 42 5.82 -2.85 -6.99
N ILE A 43 5.58 -3.89 -7.78
CA ILE A 43 4.49 -4.85 -7.55
C ILE A 43 4.61 -5.53 -6.17
N PRO A 44 5.74 -6.18 -5.81
CA PRO A 44 5.87 -6.79 -4.49
C PRO A 44 5.85 -5.74 -3.37
N ILE A 45 6.37 -4.53 -3.58
CA ILE A 45 6.26 -3.45 -2.58
C ILE A 45 4.79 -3.06 -2.37
N LEU A 46 3.97 -2.91 -3.41
CA LEU A 46 2.53 -2.62 -3.27
C LEU A 46 1.74 -3.78 -2.65
N VAL A 47 2.24 -5.02 -2.78
CA VAL A 47 1.64 -6.21 -2.15
C VAL A 47 2.07 -6.36 -0.68
N VAL A 48 3.19 -5.78 -0.26
CA VAL A 48 3.78 -6.06 1.06
C VAL A 48 3.75 -4.83 1.97
N ALA A 49 4.05 -3.65 1.42
CA ALA A 49 4.07 -2.38 2.14
C ALA A 49 2.75 -2.05 2.85
N PRO A 50 1.55 -2.28 2.28
CA PRO A 50 0.30 -2.03 2.99
C PRO A 50 0.18 -2.83 4.30
N VAL A 51 0.64 -4.08 4.33
CA VAL A 51 0.60 -4.93 5.54
C VAL A 51 1.51 -4.37 6.62
N PHE A 52 2.74 -4.04 6.25
CA PHE A 52 3.71 -3.47 7.18
C PHE A 52 3.31 -2.06 7.62
N PHE A 53 2.72 -1.27 6.73
CA PHE A 53 2.19 0.06 7.02
C PHE A 53 1.09 0.01 8.09
N ILE A 54 0.12 -0.91 7.98
CA ILE A 54 -0.90 -1.09 9.05
C ILE A 54 -0.23 -1.42 10.39
N SER A 55 0.72 -2.36 10.39
CA SER A 55 1.39 -2.79 11.62
C SER A 55 2.19 -1.67 12.30
N TRP A 56 2.73 -0.74 11.50
CA TRP A 56 3.43 0.44 11.98
C TRP A 56 2.45 1.55 12.42
N TRP A 57 1.37 1.78 11.68
CA TRP A 57 0.37 2.82 11.93
C TRP A 57 -0.46 2.59 13.19
N VAL A 58 -0.76 1.32 13.52
CA VAL A 58 -1.54 0.95 14.72
C VAL A 58 -0.69 0.96 16.00
N ARG A 59 0.64 1.11 15.88
CA ARG A 59 1.58 1.15 17.00
C ARG A 59 1.61 2.52 17.66
#